data_AF-A0A1F9MPC3-F1
#
_entry.id   AF-A0A1F9MPC3-F1
#
_cell.length_a   1.000
_cell.length_b   1.000
_cell.length_c   1.000
_cell.angle_alpha   90.00
_cell.angle_beta   90.00
_cell.angle_gamma   90.00
#
_symmetry.space_group_name_H-M   'P 1'
#
loop_
_entity.id
_entity.type
_entity.pdbx_description
1 polymer ?
#
loop_
_entity_poly.entity_id
_entity_poly.type
_entity_poly.pdbx_seq_one_letter_code
_entity_poly.pdbx_strand_id
1 'polypeptide(L)'
;MIEHDLKYCPKCRDEYRPEIETCATCALPLIQGADLAAMENKQGDSCRVRKGALTQDDQLVVIFQASLPEIKHLKSLLEAEQIGTLICKDSQACGSGGGCAPKFQLQVRQEEEQDALQVLAEEHRRVTVLAEHDVTHAEAVFNPEAEEAVCPACGFAFATTITTCPDCGLCFG
;
A
#
# COMPACT_ATOMS: atom_id res chain seq x y z
N MET A 1 -9.30 -21.52 14.59
CA MET A 1 -9.09 -22.81 13.89
C MET A 1 -10.15 -22.82 12.79
N ILE A 2 -9.74 -22.78 11.53
CA ILE A 2 -10.71 -22.75 10.42
C ILE A 2 -11.34 -24.14 10.30
N GLU A 3 -12.67 -24.20 10.32
CA GLU A 3 -13.38 -25.45 10.13
C GLU A 3 -13.47 -25.76 8.63
N HIS A 4 -12.95 -26.91 8.22
CA HIS A 4 -12.75 -27.22 6.81
C HIS A 4 -14.07 -27.55 6.08
N ASP A 5 -15.11 -27.91 6.83
CA ASP A 5 -16.44 -28.25 6.31
C ASP A 5 -17.35 -27.02 6.11
N LEU A 6 -16.95 -25.86 6.65
CA LEU A 6 -17.71 -24.62 6.54
C LEU A 6 -17.25 -23.79 5.34
N LYS A 7 -18.09 -22.84 4.93
CA LYS A 7 -17.81 -21.90 3.86
C LYS A 7 -17.51 -20.53 4.42
N TYR A 8 -16.61 -19.82 3.77
CA TYR A 8 -16.12 -18.51 4.21
C TYR A 8 -16.15 -17.50 3.07
N CYS A 9 -16.40 -16.24 3.41
CA CYS A 9 -16.27 -15.16 2.44
C CYS A 9 -14.80 -14.75 2.28
N PRO A 10 -14.25 -14.66 1.05
CA PRO A 10 -12.86 -14.26 0.83
C PRO A 10 -12.57 -12.80 1.22
N LYS A 11 -13.59 -11.95 1.38
CA LYS A 11 -13.43 -10.53 1.69
C LYS A 11 -13.67 -10.21 3.16
N CYS A 12 -14.85 -10.52 3.70
CA CYS A 12 -15.18 -10.22 5.10
C CYS A 12 -14.81 -11.33 6.09
N ARG A 13 -14.44 -12.52 5.60
CA ARG A 13 -14.10 -13.69 6.42
C ARG A 13 -15.24 -14.20 7.31
N ASP A 14 -16.48 -13.81 7.03
CA ASP A 14 -17.66 -14.37 7.70
C ASP A 14 -17.81 -15.86 7.40
N GLU A 15 -18.30 -16.58 8.40
CA GLU A 15 -18.55 -18.01 8.37
C GLU A 15 -20.00 -18.31 7.97
N TYR A 16 -20.14 -19.32 7.11
CA TYR A 16 -21.41 -19.75 6.56
C TYR A 16 -21.52 -21.28 6.57
N ARG A 17 -22.76 -21.76 6.65
CA ARG A 17 -23.09 -23.16 6.45
C ARG A 17 -22.69 -23.62 5.03
N PRO A 18 -22.32 -24.90 4.83
CA PRO A 18 -21.84 -25.42 3.55
C PRO A 18 -22.88 -25.32 2.42
N GLU A 19 -24.17 -25.26 2.76
CA GLU A 19 -25.27 -25.11 1.81
C GLU A 19 -25.37 -23.70 1.21
N ILE A 20 -24.76 -22.69 1.83
CA ILE A 20 -24.83 -21.30 1.36
C ILE A 20 -23.78 -21.08 0.27
N GLU A 21 -24.13 -20.45 -0.84
CA GLU A 21 -23.20 -20.24 -1.97
C GLU A 21 -22.63 -18.82 -2.04
N THR A 22 -23.33 -17.84 -1.46
CA THR A 22 -23.03 -16.42 -1.62
C THR A 22 -23.04 -15.68 -0.28
N CYS A 23 -22.07 -14.78 -0.09
CA CYS A 23 -22.02 -13.93 1.09
C CYS A 23 -23.16 -12.89 1.08
N ALA A 24 -23.89 -12.77 2.19
CA ALA A 24 -24.98 -11.81 2.34
C ALA A 24 -24.50 -10.34 2.31
N THR A 25 -23.28 -10.08 2.78
CA THR A 25 -22.70 -8.73 2.87
C THR A 25 -21.97 -8.33 1.60
N CYS A 26 -21.14 -9.24 1.07
CA CYS A 26 -20.23 -8.95 -0.03
C CYS A 26 -20.78 -9.36 -1.40
N ALA A 27 -21.86 -10.15 -1.45
CA ALA A 27 -22.41 -10.75 -2.68
C ALA A 27 -21.39 -11.54 -3.51
N LEU A 28 -20.30 -12.01 -2.87
CA LEU A 28 -19.26 -12.82 -3.49
C LEU A 28 -19.51 -14.31 -3.26
N PRO A 29 -19.08 -15.18 -4.19
CA PRO A 29 -19.13 -16.62 -4.00
C PRO A 29 -18.26 -17.03 -2.80
N LEU A 30 -18.81 -17.89 -1.96
CA LEU A 30 -18.13 -18.40 -0.77
C LEU A 30 -17.16 -19.52 -1.14
N ILE A 31 -16.01 -19.54 -0.47
CA ILE A 31 -14.97 -20.57 -0.63
C ILE A 31 -15.01 -21.55 0.55
N GLN A 32 -14.54 -22.78 0.37
CA GLN A 32 -14.49 -23.74 1.47
C GLN A 32 -13.39 -23.36 2.47
N GLY A 33 -13.56 -23.74 3.74
CA GLY A 33 -12.54 -23.54 4.77
C GLY A 33 -11.21 -24.19 4.42
N ALA A 34 -11.23 -25.33 3.73
CA ALA A 34 -10.02 -25.96 3.20
C ALA A 34 -9.28 -25.08 2.18
N ASP A 35 -10.00 -24.40 1.28
CA ASP A 35 -9.41 -23.48 0.31
C ASP A 35 -8.89 -22.20 0.98
N LEU A 36 -9.64 -21.65 1.94
CA LEU A 36 -9.22 -20.49 2.73
C LEU A 36 -7.93 -20.80 3.51
N ALA A 37 -7.87 -21.95 4.18
CA ALA A 37 -6.68 -22.42 4.88
C ALA A 37 -5.50 -22.65 3.92
N ALA A 38 -5.75 -23.16 2.71
CA ALA A 38 -4.72 -23.31 1.68
C ALA A 38 -4.21 -21.95 1.16
N MET A 39 -5.08 -20.95 1.03
CA MET A 39 -4.69 -19.58 0.67
C MET A 39 -3.86 -18.91 1.77
N GLU A 40 -4.28 -19.03 3.03
CA GLU A 40 -3.52 -18.53 4.18
C GLU A 40 -2.16 -19.24 4.32
N ASN A 41 -2.12 -20.55 4.10
CA ASN A 41 -0.87 -21.29 4.15
C ASN A 41 0.05 -20.93 2.97
N LYS A 42 -0.48 -20.63 1.77
CA LYS A 42 0.33 -20.10 0.65
C LYS A 42 0.87 -18.69 0.93
N GLN A 43 0.09 -17.81 1.56
CA GLN A 43 0.59 -16.51 2.02
C GLN A 43 1.63 -16.66 3.14
N GLY A 44 1.43 -17.60 4.06
CA GLY A 44 2.38 -17.91 5.13
C GLY A 44 3.63 -18.67 4.66
N ASP A 45 3.56 -19.44 3.56
CA ASP A 45 4.71 -20.15 2.99
C ASP A 45 5.67 -19.19 2.28
N SER A 46 5.17 -18.07 1.71
CA SER A 46 6.05 -16.98 1.25
C SER A 46 6.91 -16.43 2.40
N CYS A 47 6.40 -16.46 3.65
CA CYS A 47 7.18 -16.12 4.83
C CYS A 47 8.14 -17.22 5.32
N ARG A 48 7.94 -18.48 4.91
CA ARG A 48 8.70 -19.64 5.44
C ARG A 48 9.84 -20.13 4.56
N VAL A 49 9.91 -19.70 3.30
CA VAL A 49 11.07 -19.94 2.41
C VAL A 49 12.11 -18.81 2.53
N ARG A 50 12.05 -17.99 3.58
CA ARG A 50 13.03 -16.91 3.80
C ARG A 50 14.34 -17.51 4.32
N LYS A 51 15.29 -17.76 3.39
CA LYS A 51 16.68 -18.11 3.73
C LYS A 51 17.25 -16.93 4.51
N GLY A 52 17.54 -17.12 5.81
CA GLY A 52 17.99 -16.08 6.74
C GLY A 52 19.16 -15.20 6.28
N ALA A 53 20.29 -15.23 6.97
CA ALA A 53 21.40 -14.33 6.63
C ALA A 53 21.89 -14.53 5.18
N LEU A 54 22.11 -13.42 4.45
CA LEU A 54 22.68 -13.44 3.11
C LEU A 54 24.00 -14.22 3.12
N THR A 55 24.14 -15.16 2.19
CA THR A 55 25.36 -15.93 1.98
C THR A 55 26.10 -15.40 0.74
N GLN A 56 27.40 -15.65 0.65
CA GLN A 56 28.25 -15.13 -0.43
C GLN A 56 27.89 -15.69 -1.82
N ASP A 57 27.09 -16.76 -1.89
CA ASP A 57 26.66 -17.42 -3.14
C ASP A 57 25.30 -16.89 -3.66
N ASP A 58 24.64 -16.01 -2.90
CA ASP A 58 23.32 -15.51 -3.26
C ASP A 58 23.40 -14.48 -4.41
N GLN A 59 22.59 -14.70 -5.45
CA GLN A 59 22.44 -13.74 -6.54
C GLN A 59 21.61 -12.55 -6.04
N LEU A 60 22.27 -11.41 -5.85
CA LEU A 60 21.65 -10.18 -5.40
C LEU A 60 21.21 -9.30 -6.58
N VAL A 61 20.00 -8.76 -6.50
CA VAL A 61 19.43 -7.82 -7.47
C VAL A 61 19.10 -6.51 -6.79
N VAL A 62 19.32 -5.39 -7.50
CA VAL A 62 18.97 -4.05 -7.02
C VAL A 62 17.47 -3.83 -7.23
N ILE A 63 16.73 -3.61 -6.15
CA ILE A 63 15.29 -3.33 -6.21
C ILE A 63 14.96 -1.85 -6.04
N PHE A 64 15.84 -1.07 -5.38
CA PHE A 64 15.55 0.32 -5.05
C PHE A 64 16.81 1.17 -4.91
N GLN A 65 16.71 2.46 -5.26
CA GLN A 65 17.82 3.41 -5.15
C GLN A 65 17.33 4.73 -4.54
N ALA A 66 17.93 5.14 -3.42
CA ALA A 66 17.51 6.34 -2.70
C ALA A 66 18.62 6.92 -1.82
N SER A 67 18.27 7.95 -1.04
CA SER A 67 19.14 8.53 -0.03
C SER A 67 19.39 7.54 1.13
N LEU A 68 20.51 7.72 1.86
CA LEU A 68 20.83 6.85 3.00
C LEU A 68 19.72 6.73 4.06
N PRO A 69 19.04 7.82 4.51
CA PRO A 69 17.98 7.68 5.52
C PRO A 69 16.81 6.84 5.01
N GLU A 70 16.43 7.03 3.76
CA GLU A 70 15.33 6.30 3.11
C GLU A 70 15.69 4.81 2.96
N ILE A 71 16.88 4.51 2.44
CA ILE A 71 17.34 3.12 2.31
C ILE A 71 17.45 2.42 3.67
N LYS A 72 17.86 3.11 4.73
CA LYS A 72 17.88 2.53 6.09
C LYS A 72 16.48 2.21 6.59
N HIS A 73 15.50 3.08 6.33
CA HIS A 73 14.11 2.85 6.68
C HIS A 73 13.54 1.64 5.93
N LEU A 74 13.73 1.59 4.61
CA LEU A 74 13.28 0.48 3.77
C LEU A 74 13.98 -0.84 4.13
N LYS A 75 15.27 -0.80 4.47
CA LYS A 75 16.01 -1.96 5.00
C LYS A 75 15.35 -2.50 6.27
N SER A 76 15.05 -1.64 7.24
CA SER A 76 14.42 -2.08 8.49
C SER A 76 13.05 -2.74 8.26
N LEU A 77 12.28 -2.27 7.28
CA LEU A 77 11.00 -2.87 6.91
C LEU A 77 11.18 -4.26 6.31
N LEU A 78 12.10 -4.40 5.36
CA LEU A 78 12.41 -5.70 4.75
C LEU A 78 13.02 -6.68 5.77
N GLU A 79 13.85 -6.20 6.69
CA GLU A 79 14.40 -7.01 7.79
C GLU A 79 13.33 -7.45 8.80
N ALA A 80 12.31 -6.60 9.06
CA ALA A 80 11.16 -6.98 9.88
C ALA A 80 10.35 -8.10 9.22
N GLU A 81 10.28 -8.09 7.88
CA GLU A 81 9.77 -9.18 7.06
C GLU A 81 10.79 -10.30 6.84
N GLN A 82 11.89 -10.37 7.58
CA GLN A 82 12.92 -11.42 7.44
C GLN A 82 13.49 -11.60 6.01
N ILE A 83 13.42 -10.56 5.17
CA ILE A 83 14.00 -10.57 3.82
C ILE A 83 15.48 -10.21 3.91
N GLY A 84 16.34 -10.99 3.27
CA GLY A 84 17.78 -10.74 3.23
C GLY A 84 18.11 -9.49 2.42
N THR A 85 18.65 -8.44 3.06
CA THR A 85 18.97 -7.18 2.38
C THR A 85 20.43 -6.76 2.51
N LEU A 86 20.97 -6.17 1.45
CA LEU A 86 22.31 -5.58 1.39
C LEU A 86 22.21 -4.13 0.91
N ILE A 87 22.91 -3.22 1.57
CA ILE A 87 23.06 -1.84 1.10
C ILE A 87 24.42 -1.68 0.44
N CYS A 88 24.42 -1.29 -0.83
CA CYS A 88 25.63 -0.90 -1.54
C CYS A 88 25.61 0.59 -1.85
N LYS A 89 26.80 1.21 -1.85
CA LYS A 89 26.95 2.55 -2.43
C LYS A 89 26.99 2.40 -3.95
N ASP A 90 26.26 3.25 -4.66
CA ASP A 90 26.36 3.29 -6.12
C ASP A 90 27.77 3.77 -6.51
N SER A 91 28.57 2.85 -7.06
CA SER A 91 29.93 3.14 -7.54
C SER A 91 29.94 3.77 -8.94
N GLN A 92 28.78 3.83 -9.60
CA GLN A 92 28.63 4.19 -11.01
C GLN A 92 28.00 5.59 -11.19
N ALA A 93 27.77 6.31 -10.09
CA ALA A 93 27.31 7.68 -10.08
C ALA A 93 28.42 8.64 -10.55
N CYS A 94 28.37 8.95 -11.84
CA CYS A 94 28.95 10.12 -12.49
C CYS A 94 30.47 10.30 -12.35
N GLY A 95 31.19 9.89 -13.40
CA GLY A 95 32.50 10.42 -13.68
C GLY A 95 32.42 11.94 -13.87
N SER A 96 33.23 12.66 -13.10
CA SER A 96 33.64 14.06 -13.32
C SER A 96 32.52 15.12 -13.42
N GLY A 97 32.19 15.72 -12.26
CA GLY A 97 31.78 17.12 -12.18
C GLY A 97 30.30 17.37 -11.85
N GLY A 98 30.03 17.75 -10.60
CA GLY A 98 28.82 18.51 -10.24
C GLY A 98 27.76 17.78 -9.42
N GLY A 99 27.70 18.09 -8.12
CA GLY A 99 26.45 18.28 -7.36
C GLY A 99 25.51 17.10 -7.09
N CYS A 100 25.78 15.86 -7.52
CA CYS A 100 24.85 14.76 -7.26
C CYS A 100 25.09 14.14 -5.86
N ALA A 101 24.07 14.20 -5.00
CA ALA A 101 24.10 13.56 -3.69
C ALA A 101 24.33 12.03 -3.85
N PRO A 102 25.08 11.38 -2.94
CA PRO A 102 25.35 9.96 -3.04
C PRO A 102 24.05 9.17 -2.96
N LYS A 103 23.74 8.43 -4.02
CA LYS A 103 22.65 7.45 -4.03
C LYS A 103 23.17 6.12 -3.52
N PHE A 104 22.38 5.48 -2.68
CA PHE A 104 22.61 4.13 -2.20
C PHE A 104 21.68 3.19 -2.98
N GLN A 105 22.04 1.92 -3.04
CA GLN A 105 21.26 0.87 -3.67
C GLN A 105 20.87 -0.16 -2.60
N LEU A 106 19.60 -0.57 -2.62
CA LEU A 106 19.07 -1.66 -1.81
C LEU A 106 19.00 -2.92 -2.68
N GLN A 107 19.69 -3.96 -2.23
CA GLN A 107 19.77 -5.23 -2.92
C GLN A 107 19.14 -6.35 -2.08
N VAL A 108 18.44 -7.25 -2.75
CA VAL A 108 17.81 -8.44 -2.16
C VAL A 108 18.19 -9.67 -2.98
N ARG A 109 17.94 -10.87 -2.46
CA ARG A 109 18.09 -12.09 -3.27
C ARG A 109 17.12 -12.03 -4.45
N GLN A 110 17.55 -12.50 -5.62
CA GLN A 110 16.69 -12.56 -6.81
C GLN A 110 15.40 -13.35 -6.55
N GLU A 111 15.47 -14.40 -5.74
CA GLU A 111 14.29 -15.20 -5.36
C GLU A 111 13.27 -14.43 -4.50
N GLU A 112 13.69 -13.36 -3.82
CA GLU A 112 12.87 -12.54 -2.92
C GLU A 112 12.50 -11.16 -3.53
N GLU A 113 12.82 -10.95 -4.81
CA GLU A 113 12.59 -9.66 -5.51
C GLU A 113 11.10 -9.27 -5.48
N GLN A 114 10.23 -10.20 -5.85
CA GLN A 114 8.78 -9.96 -5.95
C GLN A 114 8.18 -9.63 -4.58
N ASP A 115 8.52 -10.40 -3.53
CA ASP A 115 8.08 -10.17 -2.16
C ASP A 115 8.58 -8.81 -1.64
N ALA A 116 9.85 -8.48 -1.87
CA ALA A 116 10.41 -7.20 -1.45
C ALA A 116 9.71 -6.02 -2.13
N LEU A 117 9.44 -6.10 -3.44
CA LEU A 117 8.70 -5.07 -4.17
C LEU A 117 7.26 -4.92 -3.65
N GLN A 118 6.59 -6.02 -3.28
CA GLN A 118 5.24 -5.95 -2.71
C GLN A 118 5.22 -5.26 -1.35
N VAL A 119 6.17 -5.59 -0.46
CA VAL A 119 6.30 -4.93 0.85
C VAL A 119 6.55 -3.43 0.69
N LEU A 120 7.45 -3.06 -0.23
CA LEU A 120 7.74 -1.66 -0.52
C LEU A 120 6.54 -0.92 -1.13
N ALA A 121 5.78 -1.57 -2.02
CA ALA A 121 4.58 -0.98 -2.61
C ALA A 121 3.48 -0.75 -1.58
N GLU A 122 3.31 -1.67 -0.63
CA GLU A 122 2.36 -1.52 0.47
C GLU A 122 2.79 -0.44 1.44
N GLU A 123 4.08 -0.33 1.79
CA GLU A 123 4.53 0.77 2.63
C GLU A 123 4.40 2.12 1.92
N HIS A 124 4.79 2.18 0.65
CA HIS A 124 4.59 3.39 -0.15
C HIS A 124 3.12 3.78 -0.15
N ARG A 125 2.20 2.82 -0.31
CA ARG A 125 0.77 3.06 -0.15
C ARG A 125 0.48 3.62 1.25
N ARG A 126 0.86 2.96 2.34
CA ARG A 126 0.59 3.43 3.71
C ARG A 126 1.09 4.86 3.99
N VAL A 127 2.25 5.24 3.46
CA VAL A 127 2.87 6.55 3.72
C VAL A 127 2.44 7.63 2.73
N THR A 128 2.11 7.27 1.48
CA THR A 128 1.72 8.24 0.42
C THR A 128 0.22 8.28 0.17
N VAL A 129 -0.56 7.43 0.83
CA VAL A 129 -2.01 7.43 0.73
C VAL A 129 -2.58 8.73 1.30
N LEU A 130 -2.77 9.67 0.38
CA LEU A 130 -3.80 10.69 0.40
C LEU A 130 -5.24 10.11 0.34
N ALA A 131 -5.50 8.83 0.65
CA ALA A 131 -6.88 8.29 0.67
C ALA A 131 -7.69 8.77 1.88
N GLU A 132 -7.10 9.59 2.76
CA GLU A 132 -7.81 10.31 3.81
C GLU A 132 -8.23 11.73 3.40
N HIS A 133 -7.90 12.17 2.17
CA HIS A 133 -8.59 13.33 1.63
C HIS A 133 -9.90 12.83 1.03
N ASP A 134 -10.98 13.08 1.75
CA ASP A 134 -12.34 12.93 1.27
C ASP A 134 -12.53 13.82 0.03
N VAL A 135 -12.23 13.25 -1.14
CA VAL A 135 -12.39 13.92 -2.45
C VAL A 135 -13.84 13.91 -2.91
N THR A 136 -14.80 13.54 -2.06
CA THR A 136 -16.24 13.52 -2.38
C THR A 136 -16.70 14.88 -2.90
N HIS A 137 -16.04 15.96 -2.47
CA HIS A 137 -16.33 17.31 -2.88
C HIS A 137 -15.28 17.91 -3.83
N ALA A 138 -14.24 17.17 -4.23
CA ALA A 138 -13.19 17.69 -5.13
C ALA A 138 -13.73 18.05 -6.52
N GLU A 139 -14.82 17.43 -6.96
CA GLU A 139 -15.55 17.76 -8.20
C GLU A 139 -16.65 18.82 -7.98
N ALA A 140 -16.87 19.28 -6.73
CA ALA A 140 -17.83 20.34 -6.45
C ALA A 140 -17.28 21.68 -6.96
N VAL A 141 -17.68 22.03 -8.19
CA VAL A 141 -17.38 23.34 -8.78
C VAL A 141 -18.32 24.37 -8.17
N PHE A 142 -17.77 25.43 -7.58
CA PHE A 142 -18.54 26.58 -7.12
C PHE A 142 -19.22 27.24 -8.32
N ASN A 143 -20.54 27.10 -8.45
CA ASN A 143 -21.32 27.71 -9.50
C ASN A 143 -22.03 28.96 -8.95
N PRO A 144 -21.56 30.18 -9.27
CA PRO A 144 -22.15 31.42 -8.75
C PRO A 144 -23.56 31.72 -9.29
N GLU A 145 -24.02 31.00 -10.31
CA GLU A 145 -25.37 31.17 -10.89
C GLU A 145 -26.41 30.26 -10.23
N ALA A 146 -25.98 29.27 -9.44
CA ALA A 146 -26.88 28.44 -8.63
C ALA A 146 -27.23 29.19 -7.33
N GLU A 147 -28.34 28.84 -6.67
CA GLU A 147 -28.74 29.47 -5.39
C GLU A 147 -27.86 28.97 -4.21
N GLU A 148 -27.34 27.74 -4.33
CA GLU A 148 -26.53 27.05 -3.32
C GLU A 148 -25.30 26.41 -3.97
N ALA A 149 -24.17 26.40 -3.26
CA ALA A 149 -22.94 25.72 -3.64
C ALA A 149 -22.38 24.91 -2.48
N VAL A 150 -21.68 23.82 -2.83
CA VAL A 150 -20.98 22.96 -1.87
C VAL A 150 -19.50 23.31 -1.89
N CYS A 151 -18.92 23.54 -0.71
CA CYS A 151 -17.50 23.84 -0.58
C CYS A 151 -16.65 22.62 -0.98
N PRO A 152 -15.77 22.71 -2.00
CA PRO A 152 -14.91 21.60 -2.39
C PRO A 152 -13.88 21.18 -1.33
N ALA A 153 -13.57 22.06 -0.37
CA ALA A 153 -12.58 21.78 0.66
C ALA A 153 -13.16 21.10 1.91
N CYS A 154 -14.42 21.37 2.27
CA CYS A 154 -15.02 20.83 3.50
C CYS A 154 -16.43 20.24 3.34
N GLY A 155 -17.03 20.31 2.16
CA GLY A 155 -18.37 19.77 1.89
C GLY A 155 -19.52 20.60 2.45
N PHE A 156 -19.28 21.75 3.08
CA PHE A 156 -20.33 22.61 3.60
C PHE A 156 -21.17 23.22 2.47
N ALA A 157 -22.50 23.07 2.52
CA ALA A 157 -23.44 23.70 1.60
C ALA A 157 -23.79 25.12 2.08
N PHE A 158 -23.60 26.12 1.22
CA PHE A 158 -23.86 27.52 1.54
C PHE A 158 -24.45 28.27 0.35
N ALA A 159 -25.13 29.38 0.62
CA ALA A 159 -25.70 30.22 -0.42
C ALA A 159 -24.58 30.89 -1.25
N THR A 160 -24.70 30.89 -2.57
CA THR A 160 -23.70 31.49 -3.48
C THR A 160 -23.59 33.01 -3.39
N THR A 161 -24.48 33.65 -2.62
CA THR A 161 -24.42 35.07 -2.28
C THR A 161 -23.24 35.42 -1.37
N ILE A 162 -22.63 34.44 -0.70
CA ILE A 162 -21.38 34.61 0.04
C ILE A 162 -20.23 33.93 -0.71
N THR A 163 -19.11 34.64 -0.86
CA THR A 163 -17.91 34.14 -1.57
C THR A 163 -16.89 33.50 -0.64
N THR A 164 -17.20 33.36 0.64
CA THR A 164 -16.34 32.74 1.64
C THR A 164 -17.12 31.66 2.36
N CYS A 165 -16.58 30.42 2.38
CA CYS A 165 -17.18 29.34 3.15
C CYS A 165 -17.14 29.69 4.65
N PRO A 166 -18.28 29.68 5.36
CA PRO A 166 -18.33 30.06 6.78
C PRO A 166 -17.68 29.02 7.71
N ASP A 167 -17.51 27.78 7.23
CA ASP A 167 -17.00 26.68 8.03
C ASP A 167 -15.47 26.56 7.94
N CYS A 168 -14.90 26.55 6.72
CA CYS A 168 -13.45 26.41 6.51
C CYS A 168 -12.73 27.71 6.12
N GLY A 169 -13.46 28.79 5.86
CA GLY A 169 -12.88 30.08 5.48
C GLY A 169 -12.33 30.14 4.05
N LEU A 170 -12.59 29.14 3.21
CA LEU A 170 -12.16 29.15 1.80
C LEU A 170 -12.87 30.27 1.03
N CYS A 171 -12.10 31.14 0.38
CA CYS A 171 -12.61 32.19 -0.49
C CYS A 171 -12.68 31.73 -1.96
N PHE A 172 -13.81 31.99 -2.61
CA PHE A 172 -14.12 31.69 -4.02
C PHE A 172 -14.15 32.95 -4.90
N GLY A 173 -13.63 34.07 -4.39
CA GLY A 173 -13.60 35.38 -5.03
C GLY A 173 -12.20 35.98 -5.12
#